data_AF-A1BQX6-F1
#
_entry.id   AF-A1BQX6-F1
#
_cell.length_a   1.000
_cell.length_b   1.000
_cell.length_c   1.000
_cell.angle_alpha   90.00
_cell.angle_beta   90.00
_cell.angle_gamma   90.00
#
_symmetry.space_group_name_H-M   'P 1'
#
loop_
_entity.id
_entity.type
_entity.pdbx_description
1 polymer ?
#
loop_
_entity_poly.entity_id
_entity_poly.type
_entity_poly.pdbx_seq_one_letter_code
_entity_poly.pdbx_strand_id
1 'polypeptide(L)' 'LVDTKDHPNAFEIFQRANKIDSSISLSTVYRTMKTLEGSGKIHRHTFSGGPSRFEQADGQHHDHLI' A
#
# COMPACT_ATOMS: atom_id res chain seq x y z
N LEU A 1 -9.32 -8.86 1.87
CA LEU A 1 -8.28 -7.91 2.31
C LEU A 1 -9.02 -6.85 3.10
N VAL A 2 -8.87 -6.86 4.42
CA VAL A 2 -9.67 -6.06 5.37
C VAL A 2 -9.64 -4.58 4.97
N ASP A 3 -10.79 -3.92 5.03
CA ASP A 3 -11.01 -2.48 4.89
C ASP A 3 -10.00 -1.67 5.71
N THR A 4 -8.85 -1.38 5.13
CA THR A 4 -7.86 -0.47 5.71
C THR A 4 -8.20 0.93 5.26
N LYS A 5 -8.94 1.67 6.09
CA LYS A 5 -9.14 3.12 5.92
C LYS A 5 -7.82 3.91 6.01
N ASP A 6 -6.76 3.27 6.50
CA ASP A 6 -5.44 3.84 6.69
C ASP A 6 -4.55 3.49 5.50
N HIS A 7 -4.60 4.30 4.43
CA HIS A 7 -3.77 4.14 3.23
C HIS A 7 -2.27 4.06 3.58
N PRO A 8 -1.67 2.85 3.70
CA PRO A 8 -0.36 2.74 4.31
C PRO A 8 0.72 3.01 3.27
N ASN A 9 1.88 3.47 3.72
CA ASN A 9 3.07 3.51 2.88
C ASN A 9 3.77 2.14 2.81
N ALA A 10 4.73 1.99 1.89
CA ALA A 10 5.43 0.72 1.68
C ALA A 10 6.15 0.20 2.94
N PHE A 11 6.66 1.09 3.79
CA PHE A 11 7.34 0.70 5.03
C PHE A 11 6.35 0.19 6.09
N GLU A 12 5.18 0.82 6.21
CA GLU A 12 4.10 0.36 7.09
C GLU A 12 3.58 -1.02 6.65
N ILE A 13 3.41 -1.23 5.34
CA ILE A 13 3.06 -2.54 4.77
C ILE A 13 4.12 -3.58 5.10
N PHE A 14 5.40 -3.23 4.93
CA PHE A 14 6.52 -4.11 5.29
C PHE A 14 6.51 -4.49 6.78
N GLN A 15 6.32 -3.53 7.69
CA GLN A 15 6.25 -3.84 9.11
C GLN A 15 5.10 -4.79 9.44
N ARG A 16 3.92 -4.60 8.80
CA ARG A 16 2.76 -5.50 8.99
C ARG A 16 3.05 -6.89 8.45
N ALA A 17 3.64 -7.00 7.25
CA ALA A 17 3.99 -8.27 6.63
C ALA A 17 5.07 -9.01 7.42
N ASN A 18 6.11 -8.32 7.87
CA ASN A 18 7.24 -8.90 8.59
C ASN A 18 6.84 -9.45 9.98
N LYS A 19 5.82 -8.85 10.63
CA LYS A 19 5.22 -9.39 11.87
C LYS A 19 4.56 -10.75 11.67
N ILE A 20 4.11 -11.07 10.45
CA ILE A 20 3.47 -12.34 10.10
C ILE A 20 4.52 -13.33 9.58
N ASP A 21 5.41 -12.86 8.71
CA ASP A 21 6.47 -13.66 8.10
C ASP A 21 7.77 -12.83 8.01
N SER A 22 8.73 -13.18 8.85
CA SER A 22 10.02 -12.47 8.96
C SER A 22 10.93 -12.65 7.75
N SER A 23 10.63 -13.59 6.84
CA SER A 23 11.37 -13.77 5.59
C SER A 23 11.03 -12.71 4.53
N ILE A 24 9.90 -12.01 4.70
CA ILE A 24 9.48 -10.96 3.77
C ILE A 24 10.39 -9.74 3.91
N SER A 25 11.03 -9.37 2.80
CA SER A 25 11.87 -8.17 2.70
C SER A 25 11.13 -6.95 2.18
N LEU A 26 11.62 -5.75 2.50
CA LEU A 26 11.08 -4.49 1.98
C LEU A 26 11.07 -4.45 0.44
N SER A 27 12.11 -4.98 -0.21
CA SER A 27 12.16 -5.06 -1.68
C SER A 27 11.04 -5.94 -2.25
N THR A 28 10.65 -7.00 -1.54
CA THR A 28 9.53 -7.85 -1.95
C THR A 28 8.23 -7.07 -1.89
N VAL A 29 8.01 -6.29 -0.83
CA VAL A 29 6.84 -5.40 -0.72
C VAL A 29 6.78 -4.42 -1.88
N TYR A 30 7.87 -3.72 -2.20
CA TYR A 30 7.89 -2.78 -3.33
C TYR A 30 7.58 -3.46 -4.67
N ARG A 31 8.15 -4.64 -4.93
CA ARG A 31 7.87 -5.39 -6.17
C ARG A 31 6.41 -5.81 -6.24
N THR A 32 5.86 -6.35 -5.16
CA THR A 32 4.45 -6.76 -5.11
C THR A 32 3.52 -5.57 -5.28
N MET A 33 3.78 -4.43 -4.61
CA MET A 33 2.98 -3.21 -4.81
C MET A 33 3.01 -2.74 -6.26
N LYS A 34 4.18 -2.74 -6.91
CA LYS A 34 4.30 -2.40 -8.34
C LYS A 34 3.50 -3.35 -9.24
N THR A 35 3.53 -4.66 -8.94
CA THR A 35 2.74 -5.66 -9.68
C THR A 35 1.23 -5.46 -9.49
N LEU A 36 0.79 -5.18 -8.26
CA LEU A 36 -0.61 -4.93 -7.95
C LEU A 36 -1.11 -3.63 -8.61
N GLU A 37 -0.31 -2.57 -8.57
CA GLU A 37 -0.57 -1.31 -9.26
C GLU A 37 -0.70 -1.52 -10.77
N GLY A 38 0.24 -2.23 -11.38
CA GLY A 38 0.22 -2.53 -12.82
C GLY A 38 -0.95 -3.43 -13.26
N SER A 39 -1.56 -4.18 -12.34
CA SER A 39 -2.76 -4.98 -12.60
C SER A 39 -4.06 -4.24 -12.25
N GLY A 40 -3.99 -2.98 -11.82
CA GLY A 40 -5.13 -2.17 -11.43
C GLY A 40 -5.82 -2.65 -10.15
N LYS A 41 -5.14 -3.42 -9.30
CA LYS A 41 -5.69 -3.90 -8.02
C LYS A 41 -5.54 -2.89 -6.89
N ILE A 42 -4.56 -1.99 -7.01
CA ILE A 42 -4.34 -0.90 -6.05
C ILE A 42 -4.07 0.41 -6.79
N HIS A 43 -4.35 1.52 -6.12
CA HIS A 43 -3.86 2.84 -6.49
C HIS A 43 -2.70 3.26 -5.61
N ARG A 44 -1.79 4.05 -6.19
CA ARG A 44 -0.67 4.68 -5.48
C ARG A 44 -0.83 6.19 -5.54
N HIS A 45 -0.89 6.81 -4.38
CA HIS A 45 -0.91 8.27 -4.24
C HIS A 45 0.47 8.76 -3.83
N THR A 46 0.98 9.77 -4.54
CA THR A 46 2.25 10.43 -4.19
C THR A 46 1.94 11.83 -3.69
N PHE A 47 2.23 12.07 -2.41
CA PHE A 47 2.01 13.36 -1.77
C PHE A 47 3.29 14.20 -1.83
N SER A 48 3.16 15.50 -2.07
CA SER A 48 4.30 16.42 -2.09
C SER A 48 5.04 16.41 -0.75
N GLY A 49 6.28 15.93 -0.75
CA GLY A 49 7.12 15.84 0.45
C GLY A 49 6.82 14.65 1.38
N GLY A 50 5.86 13.79 1.03
CA GLY A 50 5.47 12.62 1.83
C GLY A 50 5.76 11.28 1.15
N PRO A 51 5.74 10.16 1.89
CA PRO A 51 5.86 8.84 1.29
C PRO A 51 4.63 8.51 0.44
N SER A 52 4.81 7.68 -0.59
CA SER A 52 3.66 7.18 -1.35
C SER A 52 2.78 6.29 -0.48
N ARG A 53 1.46 6.45 -0.62
CA ARG A 53 0.45 5.61 0.04
C ARG A 53 -0.26 4.73 -0.98
N PHE A 54 -0.74 3.58 -0.51
CA PHE A 54 -1.39 2.57 -1.34
C PHE A 54 -2.81 2.32 -0.87
N GLU A 55 -3.73 2.04 -1.79
CA GLU A 55 -5.13 1.72 -1.49
C GLU A 55 -5.70 0.72 -2.49
N GLN A 56 -6.74 -0.03 -2.13
CA GLN A 56 -7.44 -0.91 -3.07
C GLN A 56 -8.18 -0.10 -4.15
N ALA A 57 -8.13 -0.58 -5.39
CA ALA A 57 -8.81 0.09 -6.50
C ALA A 57 -10.34 -0.06 -6.47
N ASP A 58 -10.84 -1.07 -5.78
CA ASP A 58 -12.26 -1.41 -5.63
C ASP A 58 -12.87 -0.99 -4.27
N GLY A 59 -12.11 -0.25 -3.45
CA GLY A 59 -12.60 0.30 -2.19
C GLY A 59 -13.71 1.34 -2.41
N GLN A 60 -14.65 1.45 -1.45
CA GLN A 60 -15.57 2.58 -1.44
C GLN A 60 -14.75 3.88 -1.50
N HIS A 61 -15.02 4.72 -2.50
CA HIS A 61 -14.42 6.05 -2.61
C HIS A 61 -14.79 6.83 -1.35
N HIS A 62 -13.83 6.93 -0.43
CA HIS A 62 -13.89 7.88 0.67
C HIS A 62 -13.17 9.14 0.18
N ASP A 63 -13.79 10.30 0.33
CA ASP A 63 -13.20 11.56 -0.09
C ASP A 63 -11.89 11.80 0.68
N HIS A 64 -10.80 12.04 -0.05
CA HIS A 64 -9.52 12.45 0.51
C HIS A 64 -9.52 13.97 0.68
N LEU A 65 -9.50 14.47 1.92
CA LEU A 65 -9.09 15.87 2.17
C LEU A 65 -7.57 15.88 2.33
N ILE A 66 -6.88 16.48 1.36
CA ILE A 66 -5.41 16.64 1.34
C ILE A 66 -5.06 18.04 1.83
#